data_AF-A0A699IT48-F1
#
_entry.id   AF-A0A699IT48-F1
#
_cell.length_a   1.000
_cell.length_b   1.000
_cell.length_c   1.000
_cell.angle_alpha   90.00
_cell.angle_beta   90.00
_cell.angle_gamma   90.00
#
_symmetry.space_group_name_H-M   'P 1'
#
loop_
_entity.id
_entity.type
_entity.pdbx_description
1 polymer ?
#
loop_
_entity_poly.entity_id
_entity_poly.type
_entity_poly.pdbx_seq_one_letter_code
_entity_poly.pdbx_strand_id
1 'polypeptide(L)'
;DIASLKWEEYSGVTLSSVVSQFIVIWFAPMRVLKELESVRKQFFNGHDPKSKKASWVKWSTVTSAKDQGGLGVASLYAPNRALMLKWMWRFFANQDSLWTSDIC
;
A
#
# COMPACT_ATOMS: atom_id res chain seq x y z
N ASP A 1 25.36 -10.63 27.49
CA ASP A 1 25.34 -11.98 26.89
C ASP A 1 24.91 -11.97 25.44
N ILE A 2 25.60 -12.74 24.61
CA ILE A 2 25.32 -12.88 23.15
C ILE A 2 23.90 -13.42 22.90
N ALA A 3 23.36 -14.19 23.85
CA ALA A 3 21.98 -14.68 23.80
C ALA A 3 20.95 -13.53 23.86
N SER A 4 21.12 -12.55 24.76
CA SER A 4 20.20 -11.42 24.92
C SER A 4 20.17 -10.52 23.67
N LEU A 5 21.32 -10.30 23.04
CA LEU A 5 21.43 -9.56 21.77
C LEU A 5 20.71 -10.30 20.62
N LYS A 6 20.82 -11.63 20.58
CA LYS A 6 20.16 -12.46 19.55
C LYS A 6 18.64 -12.49 19.73
N TRP A 7 18.15 -12.41 20.97
CA TRP A 7 16.72 -12.31 21.30
C TRP A 7 16.12 -10.95 20.91
N GLU A 8 16.85 -9.84 21.12
CA GLU A 8 16.42 -8.51 20.65
C GLU A 8 16.42 -8.41 19.13
N GLU A 9 17.42 -8.99 18.46
CA GLU A 9 17.47 -9.05 17.00
C GLU A 9 16.27 -9.86 16.44
N TYR A 10 16.04 -11.08 16.94
CA TYR A 10 14.92 -11.93 16.51
C TYR A 10 13.54 -11.29 16.74
N SER A 11 13.32 -10.65 17.89
CA SER A 11 12.06 -9.97 18.18
C SER A 11 11.85 -8.75 17.29
N GLY A 12 12.92 -7.99 16.99
CA GLY A 12 12.89 -6.88 16.04
C GLY A 12 12.56 -7.31 14.60
N VAL A 13 13.14 -8.42 14.12
CA VAL A 13 12.83 -8.94 12.77
C VAL A 13 11.39 -9.44 12.68
N THR A 14 10.89 -10.06 13.75
CA THR A 14 9.50 -10.57 13.81
C THR A 14 8.50 -9.42 13.84
N LEU A 15 8.75 -8.37 14.63
CA LEU A 15 7.89 -7.19 14.69
C LEU A 15 7.86 -6.43 13.36
N SER A 16 9.03 -6.25 12.74
CA SER A 16 9.17 -5.61 11.43
C SER A 16 8.43 -6.41 10.34
N SER A 17 8.56 -7.74 10.35
CA SER A 17 7.83 -8.63 9.44
C SER A 17 6.32 -8.57 9.65
N VAL A 18 5.85 -8.56 10.91
CA VAL A 18 4.43 -8.43 11.24
C VAL A 18 3.88 -7.08 10.78
N VAL A 19 4.57 -5.97 11.06
CA VAL A 19 4.18 -4.63 10.59
C VAL A 19 4.15 -4.56 9.05
N SER A 20 5.13 -5.17 8.38
CA SER A 20 5.16 -5.27 6.92
C SER A 20 4.00 -6.10 6.37
N GLN A 21 3.65 -7.21 7.02
CA GLN A 21 2.48 -8.01 6.67
C GLN A 21 1.18 -7.24 6.88
N PHE A 22 1.05 -6.50 7.98
CA PHE A 22 -0.12 -5.67 8.25
C PHE A 22 -0.32 -4.59 7.17
N ILE A 23 0.74 -3.93 6.69
CA ILE A 23 0.65 -2.94 5.60
C ILE A 23 0.15 -3.58 4.29
N VAL A 24 0.47 -4.86 4.04
CA VAL A 24 0.03 -5.64 2.87
C VAL A 24 -1.38 -6.23 3.04
N ILE A 25 -1.87 -6.33 4.27
CA ILE A 25 -3.16 -6.95 4.65
C ILE A 25 -4.35 -5.99 4.47
N TRP A 26 -4.14 -4.67 4.54
CA TRP A 26 -5.27 -3.75 4.42
C TRP A 26 -5.76 -3.67 2.98
N PHE A 27 -6.84 -4.42 2.73
CA PHE A 27 -7.75 -4.25 1.61
C PHE A 27 -8.21 -2.78 1.58
N ALA A 28 -7.46 -1.91 0.91
CA ALA A 28 -7.72 -0.48 1.01
C ALA A 28 -9.04 -0.18 0.26
N PRO A 29 -10.06 0.35 0.95
CA PRO A 29 -11.28 0.76 0.29
C PRO A 29 -10.96 1.79 -0.80
N MET A 30 -11.70 1.77 -1.90
CA MET A 30 -11.48 2.73 -3.00
C MET A 30 -11.51 4.19 -2.53
N ARG A 31 -12.25 4.50 -1.46
CA ARG A 31 -12.26 5.82 -0.83
C ARG A 31 -10.90 6.19 -0.25
N VAL A 32 -10.26 5.28 0.49
CA VAL A 32 -8.93 5.50 1.08
C VAL A 32 -7.88 5.69 0.00
N LEU A 33 -7.94 4.89 -1.08
CA LEU A 33 -7.02 5.03 -2.22
C LEU A 33 -7.16 6.40 -2.90
N LYS A 34 -8.39 6.88 -3.09
CA LYS A 34 -8.66 8.20 -3.67
C LYS A 34 -8.11 9.32 -2.80
N GLU A 35 -8.31 9.25 -1.48
CA GLU A 35 -7.76 10.23 -0.55
C GLU A 35 -6.22 10.22 -0.55
N LEU A 36 -5.61 9.03 -0.53
CA LEU A 36 -4.15 8.90 -0.58
C LEU A 36 -3.56 9.45 -1.89
N GLU A 37 -4.19 9.18 -3.04
CA GLU A 37 -3.77 9.78 -4.31
C GLU A 37 -3.98 11.30 -4.32
N SER A 38 -5.05 11.80 -3.71
CA SER A 38 -5.29 13.24 -3.54
C SER A 38 -4.17 13.90 -2.72
N VAL A 39 -3.79 13.30 -1.58
CA VAL A 39 -2.69 13.79 -0.74
C VAL A 39 -1.37 13.76 -1.51
N ARG A 40 -1.06 12.67 -2.22
CA ARG A 40 0.16 12.57 -3.02
C ARG A 40 0.20 13.63 -4.13
N LYS A 41 -0.93 13.88 -4.79
CA LYS A 41 -1.08 14.92 -5.80
C LYS A 41 -0.88 16.32 -5.22
N GLN A 42 -1.43 16.59 -4.03
CA GLN A 42 -1.26 17.87 -3.36
C GLN A 42 0.20 18.10 -2.96
N PHE A 43 0.85 17.09 -2.38
CA PHE A 43 2.27 17.13 -2.04
C PHE A 43 3.14 17.42 -3.27
N PHE A 44 2.92 16.68 -4.36
CA PHE A 44 3.71 16.85 -5.60
C PHE A 44 3.55 18.24 -6.22
N ASN A 45 2.35 18.81 -6.16
CA ASN A 45 2.09 20.17 -6.66
C ASN A 45 2.45 21.27 -5.64
N GLY A 46 3.04 20.94 -4.49
CA GLY A 46 3.37 21.91 -3.44
C GLY A 46 2.14 22.66 -2.89
N HIS A 47 0.98 22.00 -2.88
CA HIS A 47 -0.25 22.58 -2.36
C HIS A 47 -0.25 22.56 -0.83
N ASP A 48 -0.56 23.72 -0.25
CA ASP A 48 -0.99 23.82 1.14
C ASP A 48 -2.44 23.29 1.22
N PRO A 49 -2.82 22.45 2.22
CA PRO A 49 -4.17 21.88 2.33
C PRO A 49 -5.30 22.92 2.31
N LYS A 50 -5.01 24.17 2.66
CA LYS A 50 -5.96 25.30 2.67
C LYS A 50 -5.95 26.15 1.39
N SER A 51 -5.03 25.87 0.45
CA SER A 51 -4.77 26.70 -0.72
C SER A 51 -5.35 26.10 -1.99
N LYS A 52 -6.27 26.82 -2.66
CA LYS A 52 -6.78 26.49 -4.01
C LYS A 52 -5.83 26.99 -5.12
N LYS A 53 -4.55 26.63 -5.06
CA LYS A 53 -3.64 26.92 -6.18
C LYS A 53 -4.01 26.05 -7.40
N ALA A 54 -3.60 26.43 -8.59
CA ALA A 54 -3.77 25.59 -9.77
C ALA A 54 -2.67 24.52 -9.79
N SER A 55 -3.00 23.28 -10.19
CA SER A 55 -1.99 22.23 -10.35
C SER A 55 -1.10 22.53 -11.55
N TRP A 56 0.21 22.56 -11.35
CA TRP A 56 1.20 22.77 -12.41
C TRP A 56 1.27 21.59 -13.37
N VAL A 57 1.05 20.37 -12.85
CA VAL A 57 1.15 19.14 -13.64
C VAL A 57 -0.11 18.30 -13.44
N LYS A 58 -0.69 17.81 -14.55
CA LYS A 58 -1.78 16.85 -14.52
C LYS A 58 -1.30 15.55 -13.88
N TRP A 59 -2.07 15.04 -12.92
CA TRP A 59 -1.72 13.84 -12.18
C TRP A 59 -1.52 12.61 -13.08
N SER A 60 -2.30 12.51 -14.17
CA SER A 60 -2.17 11.46 -15.19
C SER A 60 -0.81 11.46 -15.90
N THR A 61 -0.18 12.63 -16.05
CA THR A 61 1.16 12.75 -16.64
C THR A 61 2.22 12.27 -15.64
N VAL A 62 2.03 12.55 -14.35
CA VAL A 62 2.93 12.09 -13.29
C VAL A 62 2.91 10.56 -13.17
N THR A 63 1.72 9.95 -13.30
CA THR A 63 1.56 8.49 -13.19
C THR A 63 1.85 7.72 -14.47
N SER A 64 2.02 8.42 -15.60
CA SER A 64 2.40 7.79 -16.86
C SER A 64 3.83 7.27 -16.79
N ALA A 65 4.10 6.22 -17.56
CA ALA A 65 5.42 5.61 -17.64
C ALA A 65 6.44 6.57 -18.28
N LYS A 66 7.72 6.40 -17.94
CA LYS A 66 8.80 7.32 -18.35
C LYS A 66 9.01 7.35 -19.86
N ASP A 67 8.80 6.22 -20.52
CA ASP A 67 8.80 6.05 -21.97
C ASP A 67 7.70 6.87 -22.67
N GLN A 68 6.59 7.14 -21.98
CA GLN A 68 5.48 7.98 -22.45
C GLN A 68 5.63 9.45 -22.03
N GLY A 69 6.82 9.88 -21.57
CA GLY A 69 7.06 11.24 -21.11
C GLY A 69 6.49 11.56 -19.72
N GLY A 70 6.08 10.55 -18.95
CA GLY A 70 5.63 10.69 -17.58
C GLY A 70 6.75 10.56 -16.54
N LEU A 71 6.40 10.74 -15.26
CA LEU A 71 7.40 10.66 -14.17
C LEU A 71 7.65 9.22 -13.69
N GLY A 72 6.79 8.27 -14.09
CA GLY A 72 6.87 6.86 -13.69
C GLY A 72 6.39 6.61 -12.26
N VAL A 73 5.58 7.50 -11.67
CA VAL A 73 5.02 7.29 -10.33
C VAL A 73 3.88 6.28 -10.42
N ALA A 74 4.06 5.09 -9.86
CA ALA A 74 3.02 4.06 -9.89
C ALA A 74 1.74 4.52 -9.15
N SER A 75 0.58 4.31 -9.80
CA SER A 75 -0.73 4.49 -9.17
C SER A 75 -0.91 3.48 -8.04
N LEU A 76 -1.66 3.86 -7.01
CA LEU A 76 -1.98 2.99 -5.88
C LEU A 76 -3.04 1.93 -6.21
N TYR A 77 -3.82 2.12 -7.28
CA TYR A 77 -4.89 1.17 -7.65
C TYR A 77 -4.37 -0.17 -8.16
N ALA A 78 -3.34 -0.16 -9.00
CA ALA A 78 -2.76 -1.36 -9.58
C ALA A 78 -2.19 -2.33 -8.52
N PRO A 79 -1.29 -1.89 -7.60
CA PRO A 79 -0.79 -2.76 -6.54
C PRO A 79 -1.91 -3.16 -5.58
N ASN A 80 -2.86 -2.28 -5.26
CA ASN A 80 -4.00 -2.64 -4.41
C ASN A 80 -4.84 -3.77 -5.03
N ARG A 81 -5.16 -3.70 -6.32
CA ARG A 81 -5.92 -4.77 -7.02
C ARG A 81 -5.15 -6.08 -7.07
N ALA A 82 -3.84 -6.03 -7.34
CA ALA A 82 -2.98 -7.22 -7.34
C ALA A 82 -2.93 -7.88 -5.96
N LEU A 83 -2.84 -7.07 -4.90
CA LEU A 83 -2.88 -7.54 -3.52
C LEU A 83 -4.25 -8.14 -3.17
N MET A 84 -5.36 -7.48 -3.54
CA MET A 84 -6.71 -8.03 -3.36
C MET A 84 -6.83 -9.40 -4.02
N LEU A 85 -6.37 -9.56 -5.26
CA LEU A 85 -6.42 -10.83 -5.98
C LEU A 85 -5.55 -11.91 -5.31
N LYS A 86 -4.37 -11.54 -4.82
CA LYS A 86 -3.49 -12.45 -4.05
C LYS A 86 -4.18 -12.94 -2.78
N TRP A 87 -4.91 -12.07 -2.09
CA TRP A 87 -5.67 -12.43 -0.89
C TRP A 87 -6.89 -13.29 -1.21
N MET A 88 -7.66 -12.92 -2.25
CA MET A 88 -8.77 -13.74 -2.75
C MET A 88 -8.29 -15.14 -3.11
N TRP A 89 -7.17 -15.25 -3.84
CA TRP A 89 -6.57 -16.54 -4.18
C TRP A 89 -6.23 -17.36 -2.93
N ARG A 90 -5.62 -16.75 -1.91
CA ARG A 90 -5.31 -17.44 -0.64
C ARG A 90 -6.57 -17.89 0.10
N PHE A 91 -7.64 -17.11 0.06
CA PHE A 91 -8.92 -17.47 0.66
C PHE A 91 -9.55 -18.69 -0.03
N PHE A 92 -9.57 -18.70 -1.36
CA PHE A 92 -10.10 -19.83 -2.12
C PHE A 92 -9.19 -21.07 -2.08
N ALA A 93 -7.87 -20.89 -2.02
CA ALA A 93 -6.91 -22.00 -1.99
C ALA A 93 -6.80 -22.68 -0.61
N ASN A 94 -7.21 -22.01 0.47
CA ASN A 94 -7.16 -22.56 1.84
C ASN A 94 -8.58 -22.76 2.42
N GLN A 95 -9.55 -23.22 1.63
CA GLN A 95 -10.91 -23.49 2.12
C GLN A 95 -10.98 -24.53 3.25
N ASP A 96 -9.97 -25.39 3.39
CA ASP A 96 -9.89 -26.41 4.45
C ASP A 96 -9.16 -25.92 5.71
N SER A 97 -8.84 -24.62 5.79
CA SER A 97 -8.22 -24.01 6.98
C SER A 97 -9.27 -23.72 8.05
N LEU A 98 -8.95 -24.00 9.33
CA LEU A 98 -9.76 -23.63 10.49
C LEU A 98 -10.10 -22.12 10.56
N TRP A 99 -9.34 -21.27 9.86
CA TRP A 99 -9.60 -19.83 9.80
C TRP A 99 -10.80 -19.43 8.93
N THR A 100 -11.25 -20.32 8.04
CA THR A 100 -12.37 -20.08 7.13
C THR A 100 -13.72 -20.39 7.78
N SER A 101 -13.77 -21.22 8.83
CA SER A 101 -15.01 -21.54 9.54
C SER A 101 -15.48 -20.45 10.50
N ASP A 102 -14.57 -19.57 10.96
CA ASP A 102 -14.89 -18.52 11.93
C ASP A 102 -15.20 -17.15 11.28
N ILE A 103 -14.88 -16.99 9.98
CA ILE A 103 -15.07 -15.74 9.22
C ILE A 103 -16.36 -15.74 8.38
N CYS A 104 -16.94 -16.91 8.10
CA CYS A 104 -18.26 -17.06 7.48
C CYS A 104 -19.35 -17.18 8.56
#